data_AF-A0A177MMN8-F1
#
_entry.id   AF-A0A177MMN8-F1
#
_cell.length_a   1.000
_cell.length_b   1.000
_cell.length_c   1.000
_cell.angle_alpha   90.00
_cell.angle_beta   90.00
_cell.angle_gamma   90.00
#
_symmetry.space_group_name_H-M   'P 1'
#
loop_
_entity.id
_entity.type
_entity.pdbx_description
1 polymer ?
#
loop_
_entity_poly.entity_id
_entity_poly.type
_entity_poly.pdbx_seq_one_letter_code
_entity_poly.pdbx_strand_id
1 'polypeptide(L)'
;MGRYLNANDAIEVSKSGTINFASLAKPMQPTEKTEVVANAESYKALLKKYNTLPDNADTLKKIYKHAVALKDVCPDPAQFRTTLFDLCHKADPSISKTTVNKAFHYFVVMGLVHTEKAKGGVDAVRVKKMTLKDFLLKSDKLVIAKLLELGKTHALVLKAKEIKKLTLSTISKDSIKKLIGE
;
A
#
# COMPACT_ATOMS: atom_id res chain seq x y z
N MET A 1 21.51 -51.98 -2.72
CA MET A 1 21.39 -52.77 -1.47
C MET A 1 22.25 -52.07 -0.42
N GLY A 2 21.79 -51.42 0.63
CA GLY A 2 20.59 -51.59 1.46
C GLY A 2 21.11 -51.49 2.90
N ARG A 3 21.24 -50.28 3.45
CA ARG A 3 21.66 -50.04 4.85
C ARG A 3 20.47 -49.51 5.66
N TYR A 4 19.97 -50.39 6.52
CA TYR A 4 19.37 -50.23 7.85
C TYR A 4 18.69 -48.90 8.23
N LEU A 5 17.41 -49.04 8.60
CA LEU A 5 16.60 -48.11 9.38
C LEU A 5 17.30 -47.75 10.70
N ASN A 6 17.43 -46.46 11.00
CA ASN A 6 17.51 -45.95 12.37
C ASN A 6 16.33 -45.00 12.59
N ALA A 7 15.17 -45.58 12.93
CA ALA A 7 13.94 -44.87 13.30
C ALA A 7 13.86 -44.57 14.81
N ASN A 8 15.00 -44.48 15.50
CA ASN A 8 15.06 -44.44 16.97
C ASN A 8 15.22 -43.05 17.59
N ASP A 9 15.45 -41.98 16.82
CA ASP A 9 15.61 -40.61 17.36
C ASP A 9 14.29 -39.81 17.40
N ALA A 10 13.15 -40.40 17.03
CA ALA A 10 11.89 -39.68 16.86
C ALA A 10 10.81 -40.00 17.91
N ILE A 11 11.08 -40.83 18.91
CA ILE A 11 10.07 -41.27 19.91
C ILE A 11 10.49 -40.83 21.31
N GLU A 12 9.72 -39.92 21.90
CA GLU A 12 9.86 -39.51 23.28
C GLU A 12 8.95 -40.36 24.17
N VAL A 13 9.51 -40.98 25.21
CA VAL A 13 8.75 -41.82 26.15
C VAL A 13 8.58 -41.04 27.45
N SER A 14 7.33 -40.82 27.85
CA SER A 14 6.97 -40.19 29.12
C SER A 14 6.22 -41.16 30.03
N LYS A 15 6.35 -40.99 31.34
CA LYS A 15 5.74 -41.90 32.34
C LYS A 15 4.73 -41.13 33.18
N SER A 16 3.52 -41.68 33.31
CA SER A 16 2.50 -41.19 34.24
C SER A 16 2.05 -42.35 35.13
N GLY A 17 2.40 -42.28 36.41
CA GLY A 17 2.20 -43.38 37.35
C GLY A 17 2.98 -44.65 36.97
N THR A 18 2.29 -45.78 36.83
CA THR A 18 2.86 -47.08 36.40
C THR A 18 2.84 -47.30 34.89
N ILE A 19 2.32 -46.35 34.10
CA ILE A 19 2.10 -46.52 32.66
C ILE A 19 3.09 -45.66 31.87
N ASN A 20 3.72 -46.27 30.85
CA ASN A 20 4.63 -45.59 29.92
C ASN A 20 3.88 -45.22 28.62
N PHE A 21 4.07 -44.00 28.15
CA PHE A 21 3.51 -43.45 26.92
C PHE A 21 4.63 -43.09 25.95
N ALA A 22 4.55 -43.58 24.71
CA ALA A 22 5.47 -43.21 23.63
C ALA A 22 4.77 -42.22 22.69
N SER A 23 5.40 -41.10 22.38
CA SER A 23 4.90 -40.10 21.42
C SER A 23 5.99 -39.74 20.42
N LEU A 24 5.59 -39.49 19.17
CA LEU A 24 6.51 -38.95 18.16
C LEU A 24 6.89 -37.53 18.56
N ALA A 25 8.20 -37.27 18.72
CA ALA A 25 8.72 -35.93 18.99
C ALA A 25 8.21 -35.00 17.89
N LYS A 26 7.36 -34.02 18.27
CA LYS A 26 6.89 -33.02 17.33
C LYS A 26 8.12 -32.33 16.74
N PRO A 27 8.22 -32.14 15.41
CA PRO A 27 9.24 -31.26 14.87
C PRO A 27 9.06 -29.93 15.58
N MET A 28 10.11 -29.52 16.28
CA MET A 28 10.21 -28.25 16.96
C MET A 28 10.03 -27.18 15.89
N GLN A 29 8.79 -26.76 15.64
CA GLN A 29 8.55 -25.56 14.86
C GLN A 29 9.30 -24.45 15.60
N PRO A 30 10.21 -23.73 14.93
CA PRO A 30 10.77 -22.55 15.52
C PRO A 30 9.57 -21.68 15.87
N THR A 31 9.36 -21.47 17.17
CA THR A 31 8.48 -20.40 17.59
C THR A 31 9.26 -19.15 17.30
N GLU A 32 9.30 -18.73 16.03
CA GLU A 32 9.51 -17.34 15.71
C GLU A 32 8.32 -16.62 16.34
N LYS A 33 8.49 -16.24 17.61
CA LYS A 33 7.95 -14.96 18.06
C LYS A 33 8.69 -13.91 17.25
N THR A 34 8.35 -13.78 15.96
CA THR A 34 8.69 -12.59 15.22
C THR A 34 7.92 -11.50 15.98
N GLU A 35 8.60 -10.78 16.86
CA GLU A 35 8.17 -9.44 17.20
C GLU A 35 7.94 -8.77 15.86
N VAL A 36 6.68 -8.57 15.47
CA VAL A 36 6.39 -7.91 14.21
C VAL A 36 6.81 -6.47 14.44
N VAL A 37 8.06 -6.18 14.05
CA VAL A 37 8.65 -4.86 14.28
C VAL A 37 7.85 -3.89 13.43
N ALA A 38 6.98 -3.16 14.12
CA ALA A 38 6.30 -1.99 13.65
C ALA A 38 7.33 -0.95 13.17
N ASN A 39 7.75 -1.05 11.90
CA ASN A 39 8.75 -0.19 11.29
C ASN A 39 8.23 0.37 9.96
N ALA A 40 8.66 1.59 9.60
CA ALA A 40 8.18 2.24 8.39
C ALA A 40 8.49 1.47 7.10
N GLU A 41 9.62 0.78 7.02
CA GLU A 41 10.00 0.05 5.80
C GLU A 41 9.10 -1.17 5.54
N SER A 42 8.64 -1.87 6.59
CA SER A 42 7.69 -2.99 6.48
C SER A 42 6.32 -2.50 5.97
N TYR A 43 5.83 -1.37 6.51
CA TYR A 43 4.61 -0.74 6.03
C TYR A 43 4.76 -0.31 4.57
N LYS A 44 5.91 0.28 4.21
CA LYS A 44 6.22 0.69 2.84
C LYS A 44 6.23 -0.49 1.88
N ALA A 45 6.84 -1.60 2.26
CA ALA A 45 6.87 -2.83 1.47
C ALA A 45 5.47 -3.40 1.26
N LEU A 46 4.64 -3.43 2.30
CA LEU A 46 3.24 -3.85 2.22
C LEU A 46 2.44 -2.93 1.30
N LEU A 47 2.50 -1.61 1.49
CA LEU A 47 1.76 -0.66 0.67
C LEU A 47 2.19 -0.73 -0.81
N LYS A 48 3.48 -0.96 -1.08
CA LYS A 48 3.98 -1.24 -2.44
C LYS A 48 3.40 -2.52 -3.02
N LYS A 49 3.35 -3.62 -2.26
CA LYS A 49 2.74 -4.89 -2.68
C LYS A 49 1.26 -4.72 -3.06
N TYR A 50 0.55 -3.86 -2.35
CA TYR A 50 -0.87 -3.55 -2.61
C TYR A 50 -1.09 -2.31 -3.48
N ASN A 51 -0.07 -1.79 -4.18
CA ASN A 51 -0.14 -0.62 -5.08
C ASN A 51 -0.79 0.65 -4.45
N THR A 52 -0.64 0.83 -3.15
CA THR A 52 -1.27 1.93 -2.38
C THR A 52 -0.27 2.96 -1.89
N LEU A 53 1.02 2.79 -2.20
CA LEU A 53 2.03 3.82 -2.02
C LEU A 53 2.45 4.42 -3.36
N PRO A 54 2.43 5.75 -3.52
CA PRO A 54 3.04 6.39 -4.68
C PRO A 54 4.56 6.18 -4.67
N ASP A 55 5.14 5.90 -5.84
CA ASP A 55 6.57 5.60 -5.96
C ASP A 55 7.46 6.81 -5.55
N ASN A 56 7.02 8.03 -5.83
CA ASN A 56 7.70 9.27 -5.49
C ASN A 56 6.68 10.40 -5.23
N ALA A 57 6.81 11.08 -4.10
CA ALA A 57 5.93 12.17 -3.68
C ALA A 57 5.94 13.35 -4.65
N ASP A 58 7.11 13.79 -5.10
CA ASP A 58 7.25 14.92 -6.01
C ASP A 58 6.78 14.56 -7.42
N THR A 59 7.03 13.33 -7.87
CA THR A 59 6.46 12.82 -9.12
C THR A 59 4.93 12.79 -9.05
N LEU A 60 4.35 12.31 -7.95
CA LEU A 60 2.90 12.30 -7.77
C LEU A 60 2.32 13.73 -7.82
N LYS A 61 2.96 14.70 -7.15
CA LYS A 61 2.55 16.11 -7.19
C LYS A 61 2.62 16.68 -8.61
N LYS A 62 3.68 16.39 -9.37
CA LYS A 62 3.83 16.82 -10.77
C LYS A 62 2.70 16.25 -11.63
N ILE A 63 2.47 14.93 -11.57
CA ILE A 63 1.41 14.26 -12.33
C ILE A 63 0.04 14.84 -11.97
N TYR A 64 -0.24 15.08 -10.68
CA TYR A 64 -1.50 15.69 -10.24
C TYR A 64 -1.69 17.10 -10.82
N LYS A 65 -0.65 17.95 -10.81
CA LYS A 65 -0.70 19.29 -11.41
C LYS A 65 -1.04 19.23 -12.90
N HIS A 66 -0.41 18.33 -13.66
CA HIS A 66 -0.71 18.15 -15.08
C HIS A 66 -2.13 17.59 -15.29
N ALA A 67 -2.56 16.63 -14.48
CA ALA A 67 -3.90 16.04 -14.58
C ALA A 67 -5.02 17.05 -14.33
N VAL A 68 -4.84 17.97 -13.38
CA VAL A 68 -5.80 19.04 -13.10
C VAL A 68 -5.77 20.14 -14.18
N ALA A 69 -4.63 20.36 -14.82
CA ALA A 69 -4.48 21.34 -15.89
C ALA A 69 -4.97 20.82 -17.26
N LEU A 70 -5.19 19.50 -17.39
CA LEU A 70 -5.63 18.88 -18.63
C LEU A 70 -7.07 19.29 -18.97
N LYS A 71 -7.20 20.10 -20.02
CA LYS A 71 -8.49 20.62 -20.54
C LYS A 71 -9.01 19.85 -21.76
N ASP A 72 -8.20 18.97 -22.34
CA ASP A 72 -8.59 18.21 -23.53
C ASP A 72 -9.81 17.33 -23.25
N VAL A 73 -10.69 17.19 -24.23
CA VAL A 73 -11.88 16.34 -24.09
C VAL A 73 -11.45 14.89 -24.18
N CYS A 74 -11.40 14.21 -23.04
CA CYS A 74 -11.10 12.78 -22.97
C CYS A 74 -12.40 12.02 -22.65
N PRO A 75 -13.00 11.29 -23.60
CA PRO A 75 -14.27 10.61 -23.43
C PRO A 75 -14.20 9.45 -22.42
N ASP A 76 -13.02 8.88 -22.21
CA ASP A 76 -12.83 7.76 -21.30
C ASP A 76 -11.49 7.82 -20.51
N PRO A 77 -11.36 7.04 -19.43
CA PRO A 77 -10.16 7.03 -18.60
C PRO A 77 -8.89 6.50 -19.29
N ALA A 78 -8.99 5.70 -20.35
CA ALA A 78 -7.82 5.21 -21.10
C ALA A 78 -7.25 6.32 -21.98
N GLN A 79 -8.10 7.09 -22.67
CA GLN A 79 -7.67 8.24 -23.44
C GLN A 79 -7.09 9.33 -22.52
N PHE A 80 -7.74 9.61 -21.38
CA PHE A 80 -7.21 10.56 -20.40
C PHE A 80 -5.81 10.19 -19.90
N ARG A 81 -5.58 8.91 -19.55
CA ARG A 81 -4.26 8.42 -19.12
C ARG A 81 -3.19 8.59 -20.20
N THR A 82 -3.56 8.39 -21.46
CA THR A 82 -2.64 8.54 -22.59
C THR A 82 -2.24 9.99 -22.78
N THR A 83 -3.21 10.90 -22.85
CA THR A 83 -2.95 12.34 -22.95
C THR A 83 -2.17 12.87 -21.74
N LEU A 84 -2.51 12.41 -20.53
CA LEU A 84 -1.78 12.76 -19.32
C LEU A 84 -0.33 12.27 -19.36
N PHE A 85 -0.08 11.06 -19.87
CA PHE A 85 1.27 10.54 -20.02
C PHE A 85 2.09 11.39 -20.99
N ASP A 86 1.57 11.71 -22.16
CA ASP A 86 2.30 12.51 -23.15
C ASP A 86 2.68 13.89 -22.58
N LEU A 87 1.77 14.53 -21.84
CA LEU A 87 2.05 15.79 -21.15
C LEU A 87 3.11 15.67 -20.05
N CYS A 88 3.01 14.65 -19.19
CA CYS A 88 3.98 14.44 -18.12
C CYS A 88 5.36 14.11 -18.68
N HIS A 89 5.43 13.24 -19.68
CA HIS A 89 6.68 12.76 -20.27
C HIS A 89 7.39 13.87 -21.05
N LYS A 90 6.65 14.76 -21.72
CA LYS A 90 7.19 15.96 -22.35
C LYS A 90 7.81 16.93 -21.35
N ALA A 91 7.21 17.07 -20.16
CA ALA A 91 7.73 17.93 -19.10
C ALA A 91 8.88 17.30 -18.31
N ASP A 92 8.87 15.97 -18.16
CA ASP A 92 9.86 15.20 -17.41
C ASP A 92 9.99 13.78 -18.03
N PRO A 93 11.00 13.55 -18.88
CA PRO A 93 11.19 12.27 -19.57
C PRO A 93 11.43 11.08 -18.65
N SER A 94 11.76 11.31 -17.37
CA SER A 94 11.89 10.23 -16.38
C SER A 94 10.55 9.62 -15.98
N ILE A 95 9.44 10.32 -16.23
CA ILE A 95 8.10 9.84 -15.92
C ILE A 95 7.69 8.80 -16.95
N SER A 96 7.58 7.55 -16.51
CA SER A 96 7.13 6.43 -17.33
C SER A 96 5.60 6.33 -17.40
N LYS A 97 5.09 5.63 -18.43
CA LYS A 97 3.67 5.29 -18.56
C LYS A 97 3.15 4.50 -17.36
N THR A 98 3.96 3.60 -16.82
CA THR A 98 3.63 2.83 -15.61
C THR A 98 3.42 3.74 -14.40
N THR A 99 4.29 4.73 -14.23
CA THR A 99 4.19 5.71 -13.13
C THR A 99 2.91 6.52 -13.23
N VAL A 100 2.55 6.99 -14.44
CA VAL A 100 1.29 7.72 -14.69
C VAL A 100 0.07 6.84 -14.43
N ASN A 101 0.10 5.58 -14.87
CA ASN A 101 -1.00 4.65 -14.64
C ASN A 101 -1.22 4.37 -13.14
N LYS A 102 -0.16 4.18 -12.37
CA LYS A 102 -0.24 4.02 -10.91
C LYS A 102 -0.80 5.28 -10.25
N ALA A 103 -0.29 6.46 -10.62
CA ALA A 103 -0.78 7.74 -10.09
C ALA A 103 -2.26 7.97 -10.43
N PHE A 104 -2.68 7.65 -11.66
CA PHE A 104 -4.07 7.78 -12.07
C PHE A 104 -4.97 6.81 -11.30
N HIS A 105 -4.57 5.55 -11.13
CA HIS A 105 -5.29 4.60 -10.28
C HIS A 105 -5.44 5.14 -8.84
N TYR A 106 -4.37 5.76 -8.32
CA TYR A 106 -4.40 6.42 -7.02
C TYR A 106 -5.42 7.56 -6.97
N PHE A 107 -5.54 8.37 -8.04
CA PHE A 107 -6.57 9.41 -8.15
C PHE A 107 -7.99 8.85 -8.17
N VAL A 108 -8.20 7.69 -8.82
CA VAL A 108 -9.48 6.98 -8.83
C VAL A 108 -9.84 6.51 -7.42
N VAL A 109 -8.91 5.84 -6.73
CA VAL A 109 -9.12 5.36 -5.35
C VAL A 109 -9.37 6.51 -4.38
N MET A 110 -8.75 7.67 -4.60
CA MET A 110 -9.04 8.90 -3.83
C MET A 110 -10.38 9.57 -4.20
N GLY A 111 -11.11 9.07 -5.18
CA GLY A 111 -12.36 9.67 -5.66
C GLY A 111 -12.16 11.07 -6.24
N LEU A 112 -11.04 11.29 -6.95
CA LEU A 112 -10.76 12.57 -7.62
C LEU A 112 -11.17 12.56 -9.09
N VAL A 113 -11.22 11.38 -9.71
CA VAL A 113 -11.61 11.23 -11.11
C VAL A 113 -13.12 11.27 -11.21
N HIS A 114 -13.64 12.12 -12.10
CA HIS A 114 -15.07 12.31 -12.34
C HIS A 114 -15.30 12.65 -13.81
N THR A 115 -16.54 12.53 -14.27
CA THR A 115 -16.97 12.93 -15.61
C THR A 115 -17.69 14.27 -15.54
N GLU A 116 -17.36 15.19 -16.44
CA GLU A 116 -18.03 16.47 -16.60
C GLU A 116 -18.57 16.59 -18.03
N LYS A 117 -19.79 17.11 -18.19
CA LYS A 117 -20.36 17.39 -19.52
C LYS A 117 -19.58 18.53 -20.18
N ALA A 118 -18.87 18.25 -21.27
CA ALA A 118 -18.20 19.29 -22.03
C ALA A 118 -19.20 20.10 -22.88
N LYS A 119 -18.84 21.35 -23.21
CA LYS A 119 -19.58 22.18 -24.18
C LYS A 119 -19.52 21.48 -25.54
N GLY A 120 -20.58 20.75 -25.90
CA GLY A 120 -20.61 19.86 -27.05
C GLY A 120 -21.35 18.54 -26.81
N GLY A 121 -21.79 18.25 -25.58
CA GLY A 121 -22.62 17.08 -25.26
C GLY A 121 -21.85 15.77 -25.07
N VAL A 122 -20.52 15.80 -25.20
CA VAL A 122 -19.64 14.67 -24.91
C VAL A 122 -19.14 14.79 -23.48
N ASP A 123 -19.29 13.72 -22.69
CA ASP A 123 -18.73 13.64 -21.34
C ASP A 123 -17.20 13.60 -21.40
N ALA A 124 -16.53 14.33 -20.50
CA ALA A 124 -15.08 14.38 -20.40
C ALA A 124 -14.63 13.92 -19.02
N VAL A 125 -13.65 13.00 -18.98
CA VAL A 125 -12.98 12.59 -17.74
C VAL A 125 -12.08 13.73 -17.25
N ARG A 126 -12.19 14.05 -15.96
CA ARG A 126 -11.47 15.13 -15.28
C ARG A 126 -10.95 14.66 -13.94
N VAL A 127 -9.90 15.33 -13.47
CA VAL A 127 -9.40 15.20 -12.10
C VAL A 127 -9.80 16.42 -11.30
N LYS A 128 -10.48 16.20 -10.17
CA LYS A 128 -11.00 17.25 -9.30
C LYS A 128 -9.86 18.11 -8.78
N LYS A 129 -9.94 19.42 -9.04
CA LYS A 129 -9.02 20.41 -8.50
C LYS A 129 -9.26 20.62 -7.00
N MET A 130 -8.21 20.46 -6.21
CA MET A 130 -8.12 20.87 -4.81
C MET A 130 -6.75 21.50 -4.52
N THR A 131 -6.61 22.13 -3.36
CA THR A 131 -5.31 22.67 -2.94
C THR A 131 -4.28 21.54 -2.81
N LEU A 132 -3.00 21.84 -3.05
CA LEU A 132 -1.95 20.84 -2.92
C LEU A 132 -1.88 20.28 -1.49
N LYS A 133 -2.14 21.13 -0.49
CA LYS A 133 -2.19 20.74 0.92
C LYS A 133 -3.27 19.69 1.17
N ASP A 134 -4.48 19.91 0.65
CA ASP A 134 -5.60 18.98 0.82
C ASP A 134 -5.38 17.68 0.05
N PHE A 135 -4.79 17.75 -1.14
CA PHE A 135 -4.40 16.58 -1.92
C PHE A 135 -3.42 15.69 -1.13
N LEU A 136 -2.36 16.28 -0.57
CA LEU A 136 -1.37 15.53 0.21
C LEU A 136 -2.00 14.96 1.50
N LEU A 137 -2.84 15.73 2.19
CA LEU A 137 -3.54 15.23 3.38
C LEU A 137 -4.48 14.06 3.05
N LYS A 138 -5.16 14.11 1.89
CA LYS A 138 -6.04 13.03 1.43
C LYS A 138 -5.25 11.78 1.07
N SER A 139 -4.09 11.95 0.42
CA SER A 139 -3.14 10.85 0.16
C SER A 139 -2.68 10.19 1.47
N ASP A 140 -2.31 10.98 2.48
CA ASP A 140 -1.91 10.43 3.79
C ASP A 140 -3.03 9.65 4.46
N LYS A 141 -4.25 10.19 4.45
CA LYS A 141 -5.42 9.49 5.01
C LYS A 141 -5.68 8.17 4.28
N LEU A 142 -5.50 8.11 2.96
CA LEU A 142 -5.65 6.88 2.19
C LEU A 142 -4.58 5.85 2.58
N VAL A 143 -3.33 6.27 2.73
CA VAL A 143 -2.23 5.39 3.19
C VAL A 143 -2.55 4.82 4.58
N ILE A 144 -2.98 5.67 5.53
CA ILE A 144 -3.34 5.26 6.89
C ILE A 144 -4.54 4.29 6.87
N ALA A 145 -5.58 4.60 6.10
CA ALA A 145 -6.74 3.73 5.95
C ALA A 145 -6.36 2.36 5.40
N LYS A 146 -5.44 2.30 4.42
CA LYS A 146 -4.98 1.02 3.88
C LYS A 146 -4.15 0.23 4.89
N LEU A 147 -3.27 0.89 5.67
CA LEU A 147 -2.54 0.23 6.74
C LEU A 147 -3.48 -0.35 7.81
N LEU A 148 -4.56 0.37 8.16
CA LEU A 148 -5.59 -0.13 9.07
C LEU A 148 -6.33 -1.34 8.51
N GLU A 149 -6.69 -1.32 7.23
CA GLU A 149 -7.31 -2.46 6.56
C GLU A 149 -6.38 -3.68 6.54
N LEU A 150 -5.11 -3.47 6.19
CA LEU A 150 -4.11 -4.54 6.18
C LEU A 150 -3.83 -5.09 7.58
N GLY A 151 -3.94 -4.27 8.62
CA GLY A 151 -3.82 -4.71 10.01
C GLY A 151 -4.96 -5.60 10.49
N LYS A 152 -6.08 -5.68 9.76
CA LYS A 152 -7.15 -6.67 10.04
C LYS A 152 -6.78 -8.07 9.57
N THR A 153 -5.93 -8.19 8.55
CA THR A 153 -5.58 -9.48 7.92
C THR A 153 -4.13 -9.90 8.16
N HIS A 154 -3.27 -8.96 8.54
CA HIS A 154 -1.88 -9.19 8.91
C HIS A 154 -1.67 -8.73 10.35
N ALA A 155 -0.82 -9.41 11.12
CA ALA A 155 -0.47 -9.02 12.48
C ALA A 155 0.38 -7.74 12.50
N LEU A 156 -0.20 -6.59 12.13
CA LEU A 156 0.46 -5.30 12.07
C LEU A 156 0.16 -4.47 13.31
N VAL A 157 1.20 -4.11 14.06
CA VAL A 157 1.09 -3.14 15.15
C VAL A 157 1.37 -1.76 14.60
N LEU A 158 0.35 -0.93 14.39
CA LEU A 158 0.53 0.42 13.86
C LEU A 158 1.14 1.35 14.92
N LYS A 159 2.16 2.12 14.53
CA LYS A 159 2.79 3.15 15.36
C LYS A 159 2.78 4.49 14.65
N ALA A 160 2.25 5.53 15.30
CA ALA A 160 2.11 6.85 14.68
C ALA A 160 3.46 7.44 14.23
N LYS A 161 4.55 7.19 14.99
CA LYS A 161 5.91 7.64 14.64
C LYS A 161 6.38 7.06 13.30
N GLU A 162 6.07 5.80 13.04
CA GLU A 162 6.52 5.10 11.82
C GLU A 162 5.65 5.45 10.62
N ILE A 163 4.33 5.56 10.82
CA ILE A 163 3.42 6.07 9.79
C ILE A 163 3.80 7.49 9.38
N LYS A 164 4.19 8.34 10.34
CA LYS A 164 4.61 9.72 10.06
C LYS A 164 5.79 9.80 9.07
N LYS A 165 6.67 8.79 9.02
CA LYS A 165 7.79 8.73 8.06
C LYS A 165 7.32 8.44 6.62
N LEU A 166 6.11 7.93 6.44
CA LEU A 166 5.52 7.58 5.14
C LEU A 166 4.61 8.68 4.60
N THR A 167 4.12 9.56 5.48
CA THR A 167 3.20 10.63 5.10
C THR A 167 3.90 11.68 4.23
N LEU A 168 3.18 12.16 3.22
CA LEU A 168 3.61 13.16 2.25
C LEU A 168 3.28 14.59 2.71
N SER A 169 2.35 14.77 3.66
CA SER A 169 1.93 16.07 4.17
C SER A 169 2.51 16.38 5.56
N THR A 170 2.15 17.56 6.07
CA THR A 170 2.46 18.02 7.43
C THR A 170 1.50 17.48 8.49
N ILE A 171 0.73 16.42 8.22
CA ILE A 171 -0.19 15.79 9.19
C ILE A 171 0.52 15.50 10.53
N SER A 172 -0.04 15.95 11.65
CA SER A 172 0.63 15.82 12.96
C SER A 172 0.64 14.37 13.45
N LYS A 173 1.60 14.02 14.30
CA LYS A 173 1.66 12.71 14.97
C LYS A 173 0.37 12.45 15.77
N ASP A 174 -0.17 13.46 16.44
CA ASP A 174 -1.42 13.34 17.22
C ASP A 174 -2.64 13.07 16.32
N SER A 175 -2.68 13.64 15.12
CA SER A 175 -3.73 13.33 14.15
C SER A 175 -3.64 11.88 13.70
N ILE A 176 -2.41 11.37 13.48
CA ILE A 176 -2.19 9.97 13.12
C ILE A 176 -2.63 9.05 14.26
N LYS A 177 -2.23 9.35 15.51
CA LYS A 177 -2.65 8.62 16.73
C LYS A 177 -4.17 8.47 16.80
N LYS A 178 -4.90 9.59 16.66
CA LYS A 178 -6.37 9.59 16.62
C LYS A 178 -6.95 8.72 15.50
N LEU A 179 -6.30 8.68 14.35
CA LEU A 179 -6.75 7.87 13.21
C LEU A 179 -6.51 6.37 13.41
N ILE A 180 -5.45 5.98 14.11
CA ILE A 180 -5.09 4.57 14.33
C ILE A 180 -5.52 4.00 15.69
N GLY A 181 -6.01 4.84 16.61
CA GLY A 181 -6.42 4.43 17.96
C GLY A 181 -5.27 4.21 18.94
N GLU A 182 -4.13 4.90 18.75
CA GLU A 182 -3.00 4.96 19.70
C GLU A 182 -3.15 6.13 20.69
#